data_AF-A0A397TGU4-F1
#
_entry.id   AF-A0A397TGU4-F1
#
_cell.length_a   1.000
_cell.length_b   1.000
_cell.length_c   1.000
_cell.angle_alpha   90.00
_cell.angle_beta   90.00
_cell.angle_gamma   90.00
#
_symmetry.space_group_name_H-M   'P 1'
#
loop_
_entity.id
_entity.type
_entity.pdbx_description
1 polymer ?
#
loop_
_entity_poly.entity_id
_entity_poly.type
_entity_poly.pdbx_seq_one_letter_code
_entity_poly.pdbx_strand_id
1 'polypeptide(L)'
;MIYSRSSSPSRDHLKDATTKYVDDLLFVFYDALDNYPINQIIILIRQHLEDNDQKEEKIFKWLLNNEHDVKYKTLLGFFFEAGIGTEINERKAFNSYIAGAKIGIAYSQTLLGSCYVLGKGTAIDETLGFKWYQKAAETELCICGLCNMANCFDFGIGTEIDKKKAFNLYKKSIRTGKLLGLSELGYCYQVGCGVEKDLKKALEYYKQSAERENSDGQYYLGVFYEFGVEVEMDMKQAINLYCEAAKSGDEEAKSKLYDLLKE
;
A
#
# COMPACT_ATOMS: atom_id res chain seq x y z
N MET A 1 -47.97 -31.76 -8.73
CA MET A 1 -46.70 -31.20 -8.26
C MET A 1 -45.88 -30.80 -9.47
N ILE A 2 -45.92 -29.52 -9.85
CA ILE A 2 -45.11 -28.98 -10.94
C ILE A 2 -43.91 -28.31 -10.29
N TYR A 3 -42.71 -28.82 -10.62
CA TYR A 3 -41.43 -28.27 -10.18
C TYR A 3 -41.30 -26.80 -10.61
N SER A 4 -41.09 -25.91 -9.63
CA SER A 4 -40.65 -24.55 -9.87
C SER A 4 -39.20 -24.59 -10.38
N ARG A 5 -38.99 -24.23 -11.64
CA ARG A 5 -37.66 -23.95 -12.17
C ARG A 5 -37.14 -22.67 -11.51
N SER A 6 -36.14 -22.80 -10.65
CA SER A 6 -35.25 -21.70 -10.31
C SER A 6 -34.57 -21.23 -11.61
N SER A 7 -34.99 -20.08 -12.12
CA SER A 7 -34.35 -19.44 -13.27
C SER A 7 -32.97 -18.95 -12.83
N SER A 8 -31.93 -19.68 -13.21
CA SER A 8 -30.56 -19.19 -13.15
C SER A 8 -30.47 -17.87 -13.92
N PRO A 9 -29.86 -16.81 -13.36
CA PRO A 9 -29.73 -15.54 -14.06
C PRO A 9 -28.96 -15.74 -15.39
N SER A 10 -29.38 -15.03 -16.44
CA SER A 10 -28.75 -15.15 -17.77
C SER A 10 -27.28 -14.73 -17.72
N ARG A 11 -26.47 -15.31 -18.62
CA ARG A 11 -25.01 -15.10 -18.67
C ARG A 11 -24.62 -13.63 -18.90
N ASP A 12 -25.48 -12.86 -19.56
CA ASP A 12 -25.28 -11.44 -19.84
C ASP A 12 -25.53 -10.56 -18.61
N HIS A 13 -26.58 -10.85 -17.81
CA HIS A 13 -26.80 -10.16 -16.52
C HIS A 13 -25.69 -10.45 -15.49
N LEU A 14 -25.11 -11.66 -15.52
CA LEU A 14 -23.99 -12.03 -14.64
C LEU A 14 -22.67 -11.34 -15.03
N LYS A 15 -22.43 -11.11 -16.33
CA LYS A 15 -21.28 -10.33 -16.79
C LYS A 15 -21.38 -8.87 -16.36
N ASP A 16 -22.56 -8.28 -16.45
CA ASP A 16 -22.80 -6.88 -16.06
C ASP A 16 -22.58 -6.67 -14.55
N ALA A 17 -23.14 -7.55 -13.71
CA ALA A 17 -22.96 -7.48 -12.26
C ALA A 17 -21.50 -7.69 -11.80
N THR A 18 -20.77 -8.63 -12.42
CA THR A 18 -19.36 -8.88 -12.07
C THR A 18 -18.47 -7.72 -12.52
N THR A 19 -18.73 -7.15 -13.70
CA THR A 19 -18.00 -5.96 -14.19
C THR A 19 -18.16 -4.81 -13.22
N LYS A 20 -19.41 -4.50 -12.81
CA LYS A 20 -19.69 -3.44 -11.86
C LYS A 20 -18.94 -3.64 -10.55
N TYR A 21 -18.96 -4.85 -10.00
CA TYR A 21 -18.22 -5.16 -8.79
C TYR A 21 -16.70 -4.95 -8.95
N VAL A 22 -16.12 -5.38 -10.08
CA VAL A 22 -14.68 -5.21 -10.31
C VAL A 22 -14.32 -3.73 -10.50
N ASP A 23 -15.21 -2.92 -11.07
CA ASP A 23 -15.05 -1.46 -11.11
C ASP A 23 -15.06 -0.83 -9.71
N ASP A 24 -15.98 -1.26 -8.84
CA ASP A 24 -16.03 -0.81 -7.44
C ASP A 24 -14.77 -1.26 -6.67
N LEU A 25 -14.32 -2.51 -6.86
CA LEU A 25 -13.09 -3.04 -6.28
C LEU A 25 -11.85 -2.27 -6.77
N LEU A 26 -11.81 -1.87 -8.04
CA LEU A 26 -10.72 -1.08 -8.59
C LEU A 26 -10.61 0.29 -7.91
N PHE A 27 -11.75 0.91 -7.59
CA PHE A 27 -11.78 2.16 -6.81
C PHE A 27 -11.22 1.94 -5.40
N VAL A 28 -11.69 0.90 -4.70
CA VAL A 28 -11.19 0.53 -3.36
C VAL A 28 -9.68 0.29 -3.39
N PHE A 29 -9.19 -0.44 -4.39
CA PHE A 29 -7.76 -0.72 -4.55
C PHE A 29 -6.92 0.54 -4.74
N TYR A 30 -7.33 1.46 -5.62
CA TYR A 30 -6.58 2.69 -5.84
C TYR A 30 -6.64 3.66 -4.66
N ASP A 31 -7.77 3.72 -3.95
CA ASP A 31 -7.84 4.49 -2.70
C ASP A 31 -6.92 3.89 -1.62
N ALA A 32 -6.90 2.57 -1.49
CA ALA A 32 -6.05 1.88 -0.52
C ALA A 32 -4.55 2.12 -0.79
N LEU A 33 -4.13 2.17 -2.06
CA LEU A 33 -2.74 2.44 -2.45
C LEU A 33 -2.21 3.80 -1.98
N ASP A 34 -3.06 4.77 -1.68
CA ASP A 34 -2.65 6.09 -1.18
C ASP A 34 -2.78 6.25 0.34
N ASN A 35 -3.30 5.22 1.02
CA ASN A 35 -3.64 5.28 2.44
C ASN A 35 -2.90 4.23 3.29
N TYR A 36 -2.62 3.06 2.72
CA TYR A 36 -2.16 1.91 3.48
C TYR A 36 -0.88 1.30 2.90
N PRO A 37 -0.02 0.71 3.75
CA PRO A 37 1.10 -0.09 3.27
C PRO A 37 0.60 -1.36 2.57
N ILE A 38 1.42 -1.94 1.69
CA ILE A 38 1.02 -3.01 0.75
C ILE A 38 0.44 -4.24 1.46
N ASN A 39 1.06 -4.67 2.56
CA ASN A 39 0.59 -5.76 3.42
C ASN A 39 -0.86 -5.55 3.90
N GLN A 40 -1.19 -4.33 4.34
CA GLN A 40 -2.53 -3.98 4.79
C GLN A 40 -3.52 -3.93 3.62
N ILE A 41 -3.10 -3.50 2.42
CA ILE A 41 -3.94 -3.52 1.21
C ILE A 41 -4.34 -4.96 0.85
N ILE A 42 -3.44 -5.93 0.96
CA ILE A 42 -3.76 -7.35 0.67
C ILE A 42 -4.89 -7.84 1.58
N ILE A 43 -4.80 -7.56 2.87
CA ILE A 43 -5.82 -7.93 3.86
C ILE A 43 -7.16 -7.25 3.53
N LEU A 44 -7.12 -5.94 3.25
CA LEU A 44 -8.30 -5.15 2.90
C LEU A 44 -9.02 -5.70 1.66
N ILE A 45 -8.28 -6.04 0.60
CA ILE A 45 -8.86 -6.57 -0.63
C ILE A 45 -9.50 -7.95 -0.39
N ARG A 46 -8.85 -8.82 0.39
CA ARG A 46 -9.42 -10.13 0.75
C ARG A 46 -10.70 -9.98 1.57
N GLN A 47 -10.69 -9.10 2.58
CA GLN A 47 -11.86 -8.82 3.38
C GLN A 47 -13.00 -8.26 2.53
N HIS A 48 -12.72 -7.31 1.64
CA HIS A 48 -13.74 -6.75 0.75
C HIS A 48 -14.36 -7.80 -0.18
N LEU A 49 -13.55 -8.76 -0.67
CA LEU A 49 -14.04 -9.89 -1.47
C LEU A 49 -14.96 -10.81 -0.63
N GLU A 50 -14.56 -11.11 0.61
CA GLU A 50 -15.35 -11.93 1.54
C GLU A 50 -16.69 -11.28 1.91
N ASP A 51 -16.67 -10.00 2.30
CA ASP A 51 -17.86 -9.23 2.70
C ASP A 51 -18.91 -9.12 1.59
N ASN A 52 -18.48 -9.25 0.32
CA ASN A 52 -19.34 -9.15 -0.86
C ASN A 52 -19.63 -10.53 -1.51
N ASP A 53 -19.35 -11.63 -0.81
CA ASP A 53 -19.54 -13.01 -1.28
C ASP A 53 -18.83 -13.30 -2.63
N GLN A 54 -17.70 -12.64 -2.88
CA GLN A 54 -16.92 -12.81 -4.11
C GLN A 54 -15.72 -13.74 -3.87
N LYS A 55 -15.69 -14.86 -4.60
CA LYS A 55 -14.53 -15.76 -4.58
C LYS A 55 -13.33 -15.15 -5.31
N GLU A 56 -12.15 -15.22 -4.71
CA GLU A 56 -10.92 -14.69 -5.29
C GLU A 56 -10.67 -15.25 -6.70
N GLU A 57 -10.81 -16.57 -6.90
CA GLU A 57 -10.55 -17.21 -8.20
C GLU A 57 -11.55 -16.78 -9.28
N LYS A 58 -12.79 -16.45 -8.88
CA LYS A 58 -13.82 -15.94 -9.79
C LYS A 58 -13.40 -14.56 -10.30
N ILE A 59 -13.00 -13.67 -9.40
CA ILE A 59 -12.58 -12.30 -9.76
C ILE A 59 -11.28 -12.32 -10.54
N PHE A 60 -10.30 -13.11 -10.11
CA PHE A 60 -9.04 -13.29 -10.84
C PHE A 60 -9.27 -13.80 -12.27
N LYS A 61 -10.09 -14.85 -12.44
CA LYS A 61 -10.45 -15.37 -13.77
C LYS A 61 -11.16 -14.32 -14.62
N TRP A 62 -12.01 -13.48 -14.01
CA TRP A 62 -12.65 -12.37 -14.71
C TRP A 62 -11.62 -11.34 -15.19
N LEU A 63 -10.66 -10.94 -14.34
CA LEU A 63 -9.58 -10.01 -14.69
C LEU A 63 -8.75 -10.54 -15.87
N LEU A 64 -8.42 -11.84 -15.88
CA LEU A 64 -7.73 -12.49 -17.00
C LEU A 64 -8.53 -12.42 -18.31
N ASN A 65 -9.83 -12.70 -18.26
CA ASN A 65 -10.68 -12.66 -19.46
C ASN A 65 -10.91 -11.24 -20.00
N ASN A 66 -10.64 -10.22 -19.20
CA ASN A 66 -10.79 -8.81 -19.57
C ASN A 66 -9.42 -8.09 -19.63
N GLU A 67 -8.33 -8.84 -19.81
CA GLU A 67 -6.99 -8.28 -19.75
C GLU A 67 -6.68 -7.30 -20.90
N HIS A 68 -7.50 -7.26 -21.94
CA HIS A 68 -7.38 -6.28 -23.02
C HIS A 68 -7.77 -4.87 -22.58
N ASP A 69 -8.60 -4.75 -21.54
CA ASP A 69 -8.94 -3.46 -20.95
C ASP A 69 -7.83 -3.04 -19.98
N VAL A 70 -7.12 -2.00 -20.40
CA VAL A 70 -5.93 -1.49 -19.73
C VAL A 70 -6.22 -0.95 -18.33
N LYS A 71 -7.46 -0.56 -18.02
CA LYS A 71 -7.81 -0.01 -16.69
C LYS A 71 -7.63 -1.03 -15.56
N TYR A 72 -7.80 -2.32 -15.86
CA TYR A 72 -7.66 -3.40 -14.88
C TYR A 72 -6.24 -3.96 -14.78
N LYS A 73 -5.28 -3.51 -15.62
CA LYS A 73 -3.92 -4.07 -15.64
C LYS A 73 -3.20 -3.92 -14.30
N THR A 74 -3.40 -2.81 -13.59
CA THR A 74 -2.79 -2.62 -12.26
C THR A 74 -3.34 -3.62 -11.27
N LEU A 75 -4.67 -3.77 -11.20
CA LEU A 75 -5.32 -4.69 -10.28
C LEU A 75 -4.97 -6.15 -10.58
N LEU A 76 -4.94 -6.53 -11.87
CA LEU A 76 -4.48 -7.86 -12.29
C LEU A 76 -3.03 -8.11 -11.88
N GLY A 77 -2.15 -7.11 -12.06
CA GLY A 77 -0.77 -7.20 -11.61
C GLY A 77 -0.65 -7.42 -10.11
N PHE A 78 -1.46 -6.68 -9.33
CA PHE A 78 -1.52 -6.82 -7.88
C PHE A 78 -2.02 -8.19 -7.44
N PHE A 79 -3.02 -8.76 -8.11
CA PHE A 79 -3.50 -10.12 -7.82
C PHE A 79 -2.41 -11.17 -8.04
N PHE A 80 -1.58 -11.01 -9.08
CA PHE A 80 -0.41 -11.86 -9.29
C PHE A 80 0.67 -11.65 -8.21
N GLU A 81 0.93 -10.42 -7.79
CA GLU A 81 1.93 -10.13 -6.75
C GLU A 81 1.50 -10.69 -5.39
N ALA A 82 0.23 -10.51 -5.02
CA ALA A 82 -0.32 -10.89 -3.73
C ALA A 82 -0.80 -12.36 -3.66
N GLY A 83 -0.89 -13.04 -4.80
CA GLY A 83 -1.46 -14.40 -4.88
C GLY A 83 -2.94 -14.44 -4.50
N ILE A 84 -3.73 -13.49 -5.01
CA ILE A 84 -5.18 -13.41 -4.76
C ILE A 84 -5.89 -14.17 -5.89
N GLY A 85 -6.51 -15.32 -5.55
CA GLY A 85 -7.16 -16.20 -6.52
C GLY A 85 -6.21 -16.89 -7.51
N THR A 86 -4.90 -16.83 -7.26
CA THR A 86 -3.81 -17.41 -8.06
C THR A 86 -2.57 -17.65 -7.20
N GLU A 87 -1.62 -18.42 -7.70
CA GLU A 87 -0.26 -18.45 -7.15
C GLU A 87 0.46 -17.11 -7.39
N ILE A 88 1.34 -16.74 -6.45
CA ILE A 88 2.22 -15.57 -6.58
C ILE A 88 3.06 -15.69 -7.86
N ASN A 89 3.05 -14.63 -8.67
CA ASN A 89 3.80 -14.58 -9.91
C ASN A 89 4.32 -13.17 -10.22
N GLU A 90 5.49 -12.85 -9.69
CA GLU A 90 6.10 -11.53 -9.85
C GLU A 90 6.34 -11.13 -11.31
N ARG A 91 6.67 -12.10 -12.18
CA ARG A 91 6.91 -11.83 -13.61
C ARG A 91 5.64 -11.38 -14.32
N LYS A 92 4.50 -12.00 -14.02
CA LYS A 92 3.19 -11.59 -14.56
C LYS A 92 2.70 -10.29 -13.94
N ALA A 93 2.97 -10.07 -12.66
CA ALA A 93 2.72 -8.79 -12.00
C ALA A 93 3.47 -7.65 -12.70
N PHE A 94 4.79 -7.80 -12.85
CA PHE A 94 5.68 -6.86 -13.54
C PHE A 94 5.20 -6.52 -14.95
N ASN A 95 4.88 -7.53 -15.76
CA ASN A 95 4.38 -7.31 -17.12
C ASN A 95 3.05 -6.55 -17.15
N SER A 96 2.17 -6.79 -16.17
CA SER A 96 0.90 -6.08 -16.05
C SER A 96 1.12 -4.62 -15.66
N TYR A 97 2.04 -4.35 -14.73
CA TYR A 97 2.43 -2.98 -14.36
C TYR A 97 3.08 -2.22 -15.52
N ILE A 98 3.91 -2.87 -16.34
CA ILE A 98 4.43 -2.27 -17.59
C ILE A 98 3.29 -1.81 -18.49
N ALA A 99 2.26 -2.65 -18.68
CA ALA A 99 1.15 -2.34 -19.56
C ALA A 99 0.39 -1.09 -19.09
N GLY A 100 0.08 -0.98 -17.80
CA GLY A 100 -0.58 0.21 -17.23
C GLY A 100 0.33 1.45 -17.20
N ALA A 101 1.62 1.27 -16.89
CA ALA A 101 2.57 2.38 -16.79
C ALA A 101 2.82 3.05 -18.16
N LYS A 102 2.85 2.27 -19.25
CA LYS A 102 3.05 2.76 -20.62
C LYS A 102 1.97 3.71 -21.10
N ILE A 103 0.75 3.57 -20.59
CA ILE A 103 -0.39 4.43 -20.94
C ILE A 103 -0.62 5.55 -19.91
N GLY A 104 0.26 5.68 -18.91
CA GLY A 104 0.21 6.80 -17.96
C GLY A 104 -0.57 6.55 -16.67
N ILE A 105 -0.96 5.31 -16.33
CA ILE A 105 -1.59 5.03 -15.03
C ILE A 105 -0.53 5.21 -13.94
N ALA A 106 -0.65 6.29 -13.15
CA ALA A 106 0.33 6.66 -12.13
C ALA A 106 0.57 5.55 -11.09
N TYR A 107 -0.46 4.83 -10.65
CA TYR A 107 -0.30 3.70 -9.74
C TYR A 107 0.49 2.54 -10.34
N SER A 108 0.29 2.24 -11.64
CA SER A 108 1.12 1.24 -12.31
C SER A 108 2.57 1.71 -12.45
N GLN A 109 2.80 3.00 -12.68
CA GLN A 109 4.14 3.58 -12.71
C GLN A 109 4.82 3.45 -11.35
N THR A 110 4.10 3.71 -10.25
CA THR A 110 4.60 3.48 -8.89
C THR A 110 4.98 2.01 -8.67
N LEU A 111 4.04 1.07 -8.90
CA LEU A 111 4.32 -0.35 -8.68
C LEU A 111 5.43 -0.89 -9.61
N LEU A 112 5.51 -0.40 -10.84
CA LEU A 112 6.61 -0.72 -11.74
C LEU A 112 7.96 -0.18 -11.22
N GLY A 113 7.96 1.03 -10.66
CA GLY A 113 9.11 1.59 -9.96
C GLY A 113 9.57 0.67 -8.83
N SER A 114 8.63 0.17 -8.02
CA SER A 114 8.92 -0.79 -6.95
C SER A 114 9.47 -2.10 -7.47
N CYS A 115 8.96 -2.61 -8.60
CA CYS A 115 9.53 -3.80 -9.23
C CYS A 115 11.01 -3.63 -9.59
N TYR A 116 11.39 -2.48 -10.15
CA TYR A 116 12.78 -2.21 -10.50
C TYR A 116 13.67 -1.98 -9.27
N VAL A 117 13.19 -1.27 -8.25
CA VAL A 117 13.97 -1.05 -7.02
C VAL A 117 14.19 -2.34 -6.25
N LEU A 118 13.16 -3.19 -6.13
CA LEU A 118 13.20 -4.40 -5.33
C LEU A 118 13.59 -5.66 -6.12
N GLY A 119 13.71 -5.57 -7.44
CA GLY A 119 13.98 -6.73 -8.31
C GLY A 119 12.81 -7.72 -8.41
N LYS A 120 11.57 -7.28 -8.18
CA LYS A 120 10.38 -8.15 -8.28
C LYS A 120 10.02 -8.41 -9.73
N GLY A 121 10.20 -9.64 -10.20
CA GLY A 121 9.91 -10.04 -11.58
C GLY A 121 10.87 -9.48 -12.66
N THR A 122 11.91 -8.73 -12.25
CA THR A 122 12.94 -8.12 -13.12
C THR A 122 14.27 -8.03 -12.37
N ALA A 123 15.38 -7.75 -13.09
CA ALA A 123 16.62 -7.37 -12.42
C ALA A 123 16.46 -6.02 -11.71
N ILE A 124 17.21 -5.82 -10.62
CA ILE A 124 17.27 -4.56 -9.90
C ILE A 124 17.83 -3.47 -10.82
N ASP A 125 17.12 -2.35 -10.90
CA ASP A 125 17.54 -1.12 -11.58
C ASP A 125 16.94 0.08 -10.86
N GLU A 126 17.60 0.52 -9.78
CA GLU A 126 17.12 1.61 -8.95
C GLU A 126 16.99 2.92 -9.72
N THR A 127 17.86 3.17 -10.71
CA THR A 127 17.82 4.39 -11.53
C THR A 127 16.56 4.42 -12.38
N LEU A 128 16.20 3.29 -12.99
CA LEU A 128 14.95 3.18 -13.75
C LEU A 128 13.73 3.18 -12.83
N GLY A 129 13.82 2.54 -11.66
CA GLY A 129 12.79 2.59 -10.63
C GLY A 129 12.46 4.03 -10.20
N PHE A 130 13.49 4.80 -9.87
CA PHE A 130 13.38 6.22 -9.54
C PHE A 130 12.71 7.03 -10.66
N LYS A 131 13.10 6.82 -11.93
CA LYS A 131 12.47 7.49 -13.09
C LYS A 131 10.97 7.19 -13.19
N TRP A 132 10.52 5.98 -12.86
CA TRP A 132 9.10 5.65 -12.85
C TRP A 132 8.35 6.30 -11.69
N TYR A 133 8.95 6.37 -10.50
CA TYR A 133 8.38 7.15 -9.40
C TYR A 133 8.26 8.64 -9.72
N GLN A 134 9.26 9.22 -10.40
CA GLN A 134 9.18 10.61 -10.87
C GLN A 134 7.98 10.81 -11.79
N LYS A 135 7.78 9.94 -12.77
CA LYS A 135 6.62 10.00 -13.67
C LYS A 135 5.29 9.87 -12.92
N ALA A 136 5.20 8.95 -11.95
CA ALA A 136 4.00 8.80 -11.15
C ALA A 136 3.68 10.09 -10.36
N ALA A 137 4.71 10.73 -9.83
CA ALA A 137 4.64 11.96 -9.04
C ALA A 137 4.34 13.22 -9.86
N GLU A 138 4.53 13.23 -11.19
CA GLU A 138 4.28 14.39 -12.06
C GLU A 138 2.84 14.91 -11.98
N THR A 139 1.88 14.01 -11.77
CA THR A 139 0.46 14.38 -11.63
C THR A 139 0.15 15.04 -10.28
N GLU A 140 1.06 14.95 -9.30
CA GLU A 140 0.87 15.28 -7.87
C GLU A 140 -0.38 14.65 -7.21
N LEU A 141 -1.10 13.77 -7.90
CA LEU A 141 -2.32 13.09 -7.42
C LEU A 141 -2.03 11.72 -6.82
N CYS A 142 -0.96 11.05 -7.29
CA CYS A 142 -0.50 9.75 -6.81
C CYS A 142 0.37 9.94 -5.55
N ILE A 143 -0.22 9.73 -4.38
CA ILE A 143 0.45 9.97 -3.09
C ILE A 143 1.53 8.94 -2.84
N CYS A 144 1.27 7.66 -3.12
CA CYS A 144 2.31 6.62 -3.03
C CYS A 144 3.50 6.88 -3.98
N GLY A 145 3.25 7.47 -5.16
CA GLY A 145 4.32 7.89 -6.07
C GLY A 145 5.21 8.99 -5.48
N LEU A 146 4.60 9.98 -4.81
CA LEU A 146 5.32 11.03 -4.09
C LEU A 146 6.13 10.48 -2.92
N CYS A 147 5.55 9.60 -2.10
CA CYS A 147 6.26 8.96 -0.98
C CYS A 147 7.44 8.11 -1.47
N ASN A 148 7.26 7.31 -2.53
CA ASN A 148 8.35 6.50 -3.07
C ASN A 148 9.47 7.35 -3.69
N MET A 149 9.12 8.46 -4.35
CA MET A 149 10.12 9.42 -4.83
C MET A 149 10.86 10.10 -3.67
N ALA A 150 10.18 10.41 -2.56
CA ALA A 150 10.79 10.93 -1.35
C ALA A 150 11.77 9.93 -0.73
N ASN A 151 11.38 8.65 -0.62
CA ASN A 151 12.23 7.55 -0.19
C ASN A 151 13.51 7.45 -1.04
N CYS A 152 13.40 7.62 -2.36
CA CYS A 152 14.58 7.65 -3.23
C CYS A 152 15.57 8.77 -2.86
N PHE A 153 15.11 9.98 -2.57
CA PHE A 153 15.98 11.07 -2.12
C PHE A 153 16.46 10.88 -0.69
N ASP A 154 15.68 10.24 0.17
CA ASP A 154 16.08 9.97 1.55
C ASP A 154 17.25 8.98 1.56
N PHE A 155 17.09 7.83 0.91
CA PHE A 155 18.06 6.73 0.98
C PHE A 155 19.07 6.70 -0.17
N GLY A 156 18.92 7.56 -1.19
CA GLY A 156 19.81 7.60 -2.36
C GLY A 156 19.54 6.46 -3.35
N ILE A 157 18.29 6.00 -3.45
CA ILE A 157 17.90 4.88 -4.33
C ILE A 157 17.75 5.40 -5.75
N GLY A 158 18.70 5.06 -6.63
CA GLY A 158 18.69 5.49 -8.04
C GLY A 158 18.89 7.00 -8.26
N THR A 159 19.20 7.75 -7.21
CA THR A 159 19.46 9.20 -7.23
C THR A 159 20.39 9.59 -6.08
N GLU A 160 20.89 10.83 -6.08
CA GLU A 160 21.69 11.32 -4.96
C GLU A 160 20.82 11.61 -3.73
N ILE A 161 21.40 11.44 -2.53
CA ILE A 161 20.71 11.75 -1.29
C ILE A 161 20.41 13.25 -1.22
N ASP A 162 19.14 13.59 -1.03
CA ASP A 162 18.65 14.96 -0.78
C ASP A 162 17.54 14.91 0.27
N LYS A 163 17.94 14.89 1.54
CA LYS A 163 17.01 14.80 2.69
C LYS A 163 16.00 15.95 2.71
N LYS A 164 16.39 17.16 2.29
CA LYS A 164 15.48 18.33 2.26
C LYS A 164 14.39 18.15 1.20
N LYS A 165 14.76 17.62 0.04
CA LYS A 165 13.80 17.30 -1.02
C LYS A 165 12.89 16.14 -0.61
N ALA A 166 13.42 15.10 0.02
CA ALA A 166 12.62 14.02 0.61
C ALA A 166 11.57 14.56 1.59
N PHE A 167 11.98 15.35 2.58
CA PHE A 167 11.08 15.99 3.55
C PHE A 167 9.96 16.80 2.87
N ASN A 168 10.30 17.62 1.88
CA ASN A 168 9.31 18.42 1.16
C ASN A 168 8.33 17.54 0.36
N LEU A 169 8.78 16.42 -0.20
CA LEU A 169 7.93 15.48 -0.92
C LEU A 169 7.00 14.70 0.04
N TYR A 170 7.49 14.22 1.19
CA TYR A 170 6.63 13.65 2.24
C TYR A 170 5.59 14.66 2.73
N LYS A 171 5.98 15.92 2.92
CA LYS A 171 5.04 16.97 3.29
C LYS A 171 3.98 17.21 2.21
N LYS A 172 4.36 17.15 0.93
CA LYS A 172 3.41 17.25 -0.20
C LYS A 172 2.49 16.04 -0.32
N SER A 173 2.92 14.87 0.13
CA SER A 173 2.14 13.63 0.05
C SER A 173 0.99 13.61 1.06
N ILE A 174 1.04 14.46 2.10
CA ILE A 174 -0.08 14.72 3.01
C ILE A 174 -1.06 15.70 2.35
N ARG A 175 -2.08 15.17 1.69
CA ARG A 175 -3.23 15.94 1.18
C ARG A 175 -4.50 15.46 1.88
N THR A 176 -5.51 16.31 1.95
CA THR A 176 -6.78 16.06 2.65
C THR A 176 -7.28 14.64 2.43
N GLY A 177 -7.30 13.84 3.50
CA GLY A 177 -7.82 12.47 3.50
C GLY A 177 -6.85 11.35 3.13
N LYS A 178 -5.59 11.64 2.77
CA LYS A 178 -4.58 10.62 2.38
C LYS A 178 -3.41 10.55 3.36
N LEU A 179 -2.96 9.34 3.70
CA LEU A 179 -2.33 9.05 5.00
C LEU A 179 -0.88 8.54 4.96
N LEU A 180 -0.41 8.06 3.82
CA LEU A 180 0.92 7.44 3.72
C LEU A 180 2.09 8.36 4.10
N GLY A 181 1.94 9.68 3.97
CA GLY A 181 2.99 10.63 4.32
C GLY A 181 3.15 10.91 5.82
N LEU A 182 2.18 10.53 6.66
CA LEU A 182 2.18 10.90 8.07
C LEU A 182 3.27 10.18 8.86
N SER A 183 3.37 8.86 8.74
CA SER A 183 4.42 8.06 9.39
C SER A 183 5.81 8.50 8.93
N GLU A 184 5.98 8.78 7.64
CA GLU A 184 7.26 9.24 7.08
C GLU A 184 7.67 10.64 7.59
N LEU A 185 6.72 11.57 7.75
CA LEU A 185 7.03 12.85 8.42
C LEU A 185 7.36 12.66 9.89
N GLY A 186 6.66 11.75 10.57
CA GLY A 186 6.99 11.36 11.94
C GLY A 186 8.45 10.91 12.04
N TYR A 187 8.86 10.03 11.13
CA TYR A 187 10.22 9.55 11.03
C TYR A 187 11.21 10.68 10.74
N CYS A 188 10.90 11.57 9.79
CA CYS A 188 11.76 12.70 9.48
C CYS A 188 12.04 13.59 10.68
N TYR A 189 11.02 13.91 11.48
CA TYR A 189 11.17 14.67 12.72
C TYR A 189 11.89 13.88 13.81
N GLN A 190 11.72 12.56 13.88
CA GLN A 190 12.42 11.71 14.85
C GLN A 190 13.93 11.70 14.64
N VAL A 191 14.39 11.58 13.38
CA VAL A 191 15.82 11.43 13.04
C VAL A 191 16.47 12.72 12.54
N GLY A 192 15.70 13.79 12.29
CA GLY A 192 16.18 15.03 11.70
C GLY A 192 16.46 14.93 10.19
N CYS A 193 15.67 14.12 9.46
CA CYS A 193 15.80 13.94 8.02
C CYS A 193 15.25 15.17 7.28
N GLY A 194 16.13 16.03 6.78
CA GLY A 194 15.74 17.21 5.98
C GLY A 194 15.07 18.34 6.76
N VAL A 195 14.87 18.14 8.06
CA VAL A 195 14.27 19.06 9.02
C VAL A 195 15.02 18.95 10.36
N GLU A 196 14.93 19.98 11.20
CA GLU A 196 15.45 19.89 12.57
C GLU A 196 14.70 18.80 13.35
N LYS A 197 15.46 18.00 14.11
CA LYS A 197 14.91 16.92 14.93
C LYS A 197 13.94 17.49 15.97
N ASP A 198 12.73 16.93 16.03
CA ASP A 198 11.66 17.35 16.92
C ASP A 198 10.80 16.13 17.31
N LEU A 199 11.14 15.49 18.44
CA LEU A 199 10.46 14.27 18.89
C LEU A 199 8.99 14.50 19.24
N LYS A 200 8.60 15.73 19.63
CA LYS A 200 7.20 16.06 19.93
C LYS A 200 6.35 16.07 18.66
N LYS A 201 6.88 16.67 17.59
CA LYS A 201 6.21 16.59 16.28
C LYS A 201 6.19 15.18 15.72
N ALA A 202 7.28 14.42 15.90
CA ALA A 202 7.31 13.02 15.50
C ALA A 202 6.16 12.24 16.15
N LEU A 203 6.02 12.35 17.47
CA LEU A 203 4.92 11.77 18.23
C LEU A 203 3.54 12.22 17.70
N GLU A 204 3.36 13.51 17.44
CA GLU A 204 2.10 14.05 16.93
C GLU A 204 1.70 13.41 15.60
N TYR A 205 2.65 13.28 14.67
CA TYR A 205 2.42 12.63 13.38
C TYR A 205 2.16 11.12 13.51
N TYR A 206 2.88 10.42 14.38
CA TYR A 206 2.63 9.01 14.64
C TYR A 206 1.25 8.78 15.29
N LYS A 207 0.81 9.65 16.20
CA LYS A 207 -0.56 9.62 16.74
C LYS A 207 -1.61 9.78 15.63
N GLN A 208 -1.47 10.80 14.79
CA GLN A 208 -2.39 11.03 13.67
C GLN A 208 -2.42 9.87 12.68
N SER A 209 -1.26 9.24 12.43
CA SER A 209 -1.15 8.07 11.57
C SER A 209 -1.83 6.84 12.20
N ALA A 210 -1.58 6.58 13.48
CA ALA A 210 -2.17 5.48 14.23
C ALA A 210 -3.70 5.61 14.40
N GLU A 211 -4.21 6.82 14.65
CA GLU A 211 -5.65 7.13 14.71
C GLU A 211 -6.40 6.82 13.41
N ARG A 212 -5.66 6.65 12.31
CA ARG A 212 -6.19 6.27 11.00
C ARG A 212 -5.84 4.84 10.60
N GLU A 213 -5.51 4.01 11.59
CA GLU A 213 -5.27 2.57 11.42
C GLU A 213 -4.12 2.25 10.46
N ASN A 214 -3.19 3.19 10.26
CA ASN A 214 -1.97 2.92 9.50
C ASN A 214 -1.01 2.12 10.39
N SER A 215 -0.56 0.97 9.89
CA SER A 215 0.25 0.04 10.69
C SER A 215 1.61 0.62 11.08
N ASP A 216 2.28 1.36 10.19
CA ASP A 216 3.57 2.01 10.51
C ASP A 216 3.38 3.04 11.63
N GLY A 217 2.32 3.84 11.54
CA GLY A 217 1.96 4.81 12.56
C GLY A 217 1.70 4.17 13.92
N GLN A 218 0.95 3.07 13.94
CA GLN A 218 0.69 2.28 15.15
C GLN A 218 1.98 1.71 15.72
N TYR A 219 2.84 1.13 14.88
CA TYR A 219 4.14 0.60 15.29
C TYR A 219 5.03 1.67 15.93
N TYR A 220 5.27 2.79 15.23
CA TYR A 220 6.14 3.84 15.75
C TYR A 220 5.55 4.52 16.99
N LEU A 221 4.23 4.69 17.07
CA LEU A 221 3.59 5.17 18.30
C LEU A 221 3.80 4.18 19.46
N GLY A 222 3.72 2.88 19.19
CA GLY A 222 4.01 1.83 20.16
C GLY A 222 5.43 1.96 20.71
N VAL A 223 6.42 2.23 19.85
CA VAL A 223 7.82 2.46 20.25
C VAL A 223 7.95 3.67 21.17
N PHE A 224 7.21 4.75 20.93
CA PHE A 224 7.23 5.92 21.80
C PHE A 224 6.69 5.60 23.20
N TYR A 225 5.62 4.81 23.30
CA TYR A 225 5.08 4.34 24.58
C TYR A 225 5.96 3.31 25.29
N GLU A 226 6.63 2.41 24.55
CA GLU A 226 7.56 1.41 25.10
C GLU A 226 8.72 2.09 25.83
N PHE A 227 9.28 3.15 25.24
CA PHE A 227 10.47 3.82 25.77
C PHE A 227 10.19 5.15 26.49
N GLY A 228 8.93 5.59 26.58
CA GLY A 228 8.55 6.86 27.21
C GLY A 228 9.17 8.08 26.52
N VAL A 229 9.24 8.07 25.19
CA VAL A 229 9.83 9.17 24.40
C VAL A 229 8.79 10.27 24.20
N GLU A 230 8.96 11.41 24.87
CA GLU A 230 7.99 12.54 24.85
C GLU A 230 6.55 12.16 25.30
N VAL A 231 6.38 10.96 25.85
CA VAL A 231 5.16 10.44 26.47
C VAL A 231 5.53 9.72 27.76
N GLU A 232 4.58 9.55 28.66
CA GLU A 232 4.78 8.63 29.78
C GLU A 232 4.88 7.20 29.24
N MET A 233 5.85 6.45 29.76
CA MET A 233 6.04 5.04 29.41
C MET A 233 4.77 4.26 29.77
N ASP A 234 4.20 3.58 28.78
CA ASP A 234 3.02 2.74 28.95
C ASP A 234 3.16 1.48 28.09
N MET A 235 3.73 0.43 28.69
CA MET A 235 3.92 -0.85 28.03
C MET A 235 2.60 -1.50 27.60
N LYS A 236 1.50 -1.27 28.32
CA LYS A 236 0.20 -1.83 27.94
C LYS A 236 -0.29 -1.17 26.66
N GLN A 237 -0.19 0.15 26.56
CA GLN A 237 -0.53 0.88 25.35
C GLN A 237 0.39 0.51 24.18
N ALA A 238 1.70 0.37 24.42
CA ALA A 238 2.65 -0.08 23.41
C ALA A 238 2.29 -1.46 22.84
N ILE A 239 2.04 -2.45 23.70
CA ILE A 239 1.65 -3.81 23.28
C ILE A 239 0.35 -3.78 22.48
N ASN A 240 -0.65 -2.99 22.90
CA ASN A 240 -1.91 -2.86 22.16
C ASN A 240 -1.67 -2.33 20.73
N LEU A 241 -0.88 -1.27 20.59
CA LEU A 241 -0.54 -0.69 19.29
C LEU A 241 0.23 -1.67 18.40
N TYR A 242 1.19 -2.40 18.97
CA TYR A 242 1.88 -3.47 18.23
C TYR A 242 0.93 -4.58 17.79
N CYS A 243 -0.05 -4.95 18.62
CA CYS A 243 -1.07 -5.94 18.26
C CYS A 243 -1.94 -5.46 17.09
N GLU A 244 -2.29 -4.18 17.06
CA GLU A 244 -3.05 -3.58 15.97
C GLU A 244 -2.23 -3.55 14.66
N ALA A 245 -0.99 -3.07 14.71
CA ALA A 245 -0.10 -3.05 13.56
C ALA A 245 0.14 -4.47 13.00
N ALA A 246 0.42 -5.44 13.88
CA ALA A 246 0.64 -6.83 13.51
C ALA A 246 -0.59 -7.48 12.84
N LYS A 247 -1.81 -7.15 13.31
CA LYS A 247 -3.06 -7.60 12.67
C LYS A 247 -3.24 -7.02 11.28
N SER A 248 -2.79 -5.78 11.06
CA SER A 248 -2.75 -5.12 9.75
C SER A 248 -1.61 -5.62 8.85
N GLY A 249 -0.81 -6.58 9.33
CA GLY A 249 0.22 -7.26 8.54
C GLY A 249 1.63 -6.72 8.73
N ASP A 250 1.87 -5.81 9.67
CA ASP A 250 3.19 -5.24 9.97
C ASP A 250 4.13 -6.30 10.56
N GLU A 251 5.26 -6.55 9.90
CA GLU A 251 6.17 -7.64 10.27
C GLU A 251 7.09 -7.24 11.44
N GLU A 252 7.47 -5.97 11.50
CA GLU A 252 8.23 -5.39 12.60
C GLU A 252 7.45 -5.47 13.91
N ALA A 253 6.15 -5.14 13.88
CA ALA A 253 5.25 -5.28 15.03
C ALA A 253 5.08 -6.75 15.44
N LYS A 254 4.95 -7.69 14.49
CA LYS A 254 4.89 -9.13 14.79
C LYS A 254 6.17 -9.60 15.49
N SER A 255 7.34 -9.22 14.96
CA SER A 255 8.64 -9.56 15.57
C SER A 255 8.75 -8.97 16.97
N LYS A 256 8.38 -7.70 17.13
CA LYS A 256 8.41 -6.99 18.41
C LYS A 256 7.52 -7.68 19.46
N LEU A 257 6.29 -8.06 19.10
CA LEU A 257 5.40 -8.81 20.00
C LEU A 257 5.98 -10.16 20.38
N TYR A 258 6.57 -10.87 19.41
CA TYR A 258 7.20 -12.16 19.67
C TYR A 258 8.34 -12.05 20.68
N ASP A 259 9.15 -10.99 20.61
CA ASP A 259 10.22 -10.74 21.58
C ASP A 259 9.65 -10.38 22.97
N LEU A 260 8.65 -9.50 23.02
CA LEU A 260 8.02 -9.07 24.28
C LEU A 260 7.27 -10.19 25.02
N LEU A 261 6.74 -11.19 24.30
CA LEU A 261 5.98 -12.31 24.89
C LEU A 261 6.87 -13.48 25.33
N LYS A 262 8.19 -13.39 25.11
CA LYS A 262 9.18 -14.39 25.53
C LYS A 262 9.88 -14.06 26.84
N GLU A 263 9.83 -12.81 27.27
CA GLU A 263 10.37 -12.34 28.54
C GLU A 263 9.39 -12.56 29.70
#